data_AF-U2NLY7-F1
#
_entry.id   AF-U2NLY7-F1
#
_cell.length_a   1.000
_cell.length_b   1.000
_cell.length_c   1.000
_cell.angle_alpha   90.00
_cell.angle_beta   90.00
_cell.angle_gamma   90.00
#
_symmetry.space_group_name_H-M   'P 1'
#
loop_
_entity.id
_entity.type
_entity.pdbx_description
1 polymer ?
#
loop_
_entity_poly.entity_id
_entity_poly.type
_entity_poly.pdbx_seq_one_letter_code
_entity_poly.pdbx_strand_id
1 'polypeptide(L)'
;MDFAFHKSGAFALEYHAFGVSLHKIGGARQTESKLSLRSLALSLHKIGGARQIESKLSLRSLALSLHQTYLILMMVTLSLWQEEYWILLMQLYMKKPVGVKALYSKPLIDLSLELHIEPVYLYQQLFRIRRKDTPSMQLLWDTYADHHSRLSREAKRVRRMKGYGNADGFYEGVDIHETFEKDFKPLPRQPLLTPVMLIRILDLYFRLTPLTMVAGTSEIQEEARLLKIPAALVVNVMEVFQFCDPYLNRGDLAADPLLPACRDIWQRYGNDNPETLAALAAQLKDYFK
;
A
#
# COMPACT_ATOMS: atom_id res chain seq x y z
N MET A 1 -39.67 -18.90 -28.25
CA MET A 1 -39.27 -19.24 -26.87
C MET A 1 -37.97 -19.99 -26.97
N ASP A 2 -36.86 -19.33 -27.34
CA ASP A 2 -36.06 -18.37 -26.52
C ASP A 2 -35.36 -19.12 -25.38
N PHE A 3 -34.05 -19.05 -25.13
CA PHE A 3 -33.07 -17.97 -25.30
C PHE A 3 -31.68 -18.58 -25.59
N ALA A 4 -30.90 -17.91 -26.44
CA ALA A 4 -29.59 -18.33 -26.89
C ALA A 4 -28.46 -17.99 -25.90
N PHE A 5 -27.58 -18.96 -25.68
CA PHE A 5 -26.18 -18.79 -25.29
C PHE A 5 -25.44 -17.97 -26.36
N HIS A 6 -25.00 -16.74 -26.07
CA HIS A 6 -23.81 -16.11 -26.68
C HIS A 6 -23.58 -14.70 -26.10
N LYS A 7 -22.65 -14.54 -25.14
CA LYS A 7 -21.95 -13.26 -24.84
C LYS A 7 -20.87 -13.42 -23.75
N SER A 8 -19.83 -14.21 -24.00
CA SER A 8 -18.60 -14.17 -23.16
C SER A 8 -17.29 -14.36 -23.92
N GLY A 9 -17.33 -14.53 -25.25
CA GLY A 9 -16.11 -14.68 -26.06
C GLY A 9 -15.51 -13.39 -26.64
N ALA A 10 -16.26 -12.28 -26.68
CA ALA A 10 -15.82 -11.06 -27.37
C ALA A 10 -14.91 -10.14 -26.52
N PHE A 11 -15.12 -10.09 -25.20
CA PHE A 11 -14.34 -9.22 -24.30
C PHE A 11 -12.91 -9.73 -24.08
N ALA A 12 -12.70 -11.04 -24.00
CA ALA A 12 -11.37 -11.60 -23.78
C ALA A 12 -10.43 -11.41 -25.00
N LEU A 13 -10.99 -11.36 -26.22
CA LEU A 13 -10.22 -11.17 -27.45
C LEU A 13 -9.75 -9.72 -27.64
N GLU A 14 -10.51 -8.72 -27.16
CA GLU A 14 -10.11 -7.31 -27.24
C GLU A 14 -8.94 -6.97 -26.29
N TYR A 15 -8.92 -7.52 -25.07
CA TYR A 15 -7.78 -7.32 -24.14
C TYR A 15 -6.51 -8.03 -24.62
N HIS A 16 -6.63 -9.22 -25.22
CA HIS A 16 -5.49 -9.92 -25.79
C HIS A 16 -4.91 -9.18 -27.02
N ALA A 17 -5.76 -8.57 -27.85
CA ALA A 17 -5.32 -7.73 -28.97
C ALA A 17 -4.62 -6.43 -28.51
N PHE A 18 -5.07 -5.84 -27.40
CA PHE A 18 -4.45 -4.65 -26.80
C PHE A 18 -3.05 -4.95 -26.22
N GLY A 19 -2.91 -6.09 -25.53
CA GLY A 19 -1.63 -6.55 -25.00
C GLY A 19 -0.59 -6.86 -26.08
N VAL A 20 -1.02 -7.46 -27.20
CA VAL A 20 -0.12 -7.80 -28.33
C VAL A 20 0.33 -6.55 -29.10
N SER A 21 -0.50 -5.51 -29.22
CA SER A 21 -0.08 -4.24 -29.86
C SER A 21 0.97 -3.49 -29.05
N LEU A 22 0.85 -3.46 -27.71
CA LEU A 22 1.84 -2.80 -26.85
C LEU A 22 3.18 -3.56 -26.82
N HIS A 23 3.15 -4.89 -26.81
CA HIS A 23 4.37 -5.71 -26.83
C HIS A 23 5.15 -5.62 -28.15
N LYS A 24 4.48 -5.34 -29.28
CA LYS A 24 5.14 -5.12 -30.58
C LYS A 24 5.83 -3.76 -30.70
N ILE A 25 5.40 -2.75 -29.94
CA ILE A 25 5.97 -1.39 -29.98
C ILE A 25 7.20 -1.27 -29.06
N GLY A 26 7.28 -2.08 -27.99
CA GLY A 26 8.44 -2.12 -27.09
C GLY A 26 9.69 -2.84 -27.63
N GLY A 27 9.60 -3.46 -28.81
CA GLY A 27 10.68 -4.29 -29.40
C GLY A 27 11.63 -3.55 -30.34
N ALA A 28 11.40 -2.28 -30.66
CA ALA A 28 12.30 -1.50 -31.51
C ALA A 28 12.96 -0.38 -30.68
N ARG A 29 14.29 -0.46 -30.64
CA ARG A 29 15.30 0.51 -30.17
C ARG A 29 14.79 1.94 -29.88
N GLN A 30 15.26 2.44 -28.73
CA GLN A 30 15.46 3.85 -28.37
C GLN A 30 15.18 4.83 -29.51
N THR A 31 14.21 5.72 -29.33
CA THR A 31 14.33 7.13 -29.71
C THR A 31 13.28 7.93 -28.95
N GLU A 32 13.71 9.03 -28.34
CA GLU A 32 12.85 10.08 -27.84
C GLU A 32 11.82 10.44 -28.92
N SER A 33 10.52 10.35 -28.64
CA SER A 33 9.59 11.25 -29.33
C SER A 33 8.25 11.34 -28.62
N LYS A 34 7.92 12.61 -28.34
CA LYS A 34 6.59 13.15 -28.10
C LYS A 34 5.50 12.28 -28.72
N LEU A 35 4.71 11.62 -27.86
CA LEU A 35 3.38 11.10 -28.22
C LEU A 35 2.60 12.25 -28.87
N SER A 36 2.58 12.28 -30.20
CA SER A 36 1.79 13.25 -30.95
C SER A 36 0.33 12.97 -30.65
N LEU A 37 -0.34 13.93 -30.00
CA LEU A 37 -1.77 13.90 -29.68
C LEU A 37 -2.64 13.53 -30.89
N ARG A 38 -2.12 13.69 -32.13
CA ARG A 38 -2.77 13.23 -33.36
C ARG A 38 -2.88 11.70 -33.47
N SER A 39 -1.88 10.93 -33.03
CA SER A 39 -1.96 9.45 -33.04
C SER A 39 -2.98 8.92 -32.04
N LEU A 40 -3.06 9.55 -30.87
CA LEU A 40 -4.06 9.19 -29.86
C LEU A 40 -5.48 9.57 -30.32
N ALA A 41 -5.64 10.75 -30.92
CA ALA A 41 -6.91 11.21 -31.50
C ALA A 41 -7.38 10.33 -32.67
N LEU A 42 -6.48 9.90 -33.56
CA LEU A 42 -6.81 8.99 -34.67
C LEU A 42 -7.23 7.59 -34.18
N SER A 43 -6.63 7.10 -33.10
CA SER A 43 -7.00 5.82 -32.50
C SER A 43 -8.40 5.89 -31.86
N LEU A 44 -8.70 6.98 -31.15
CA LEU A 44 -10.03 7.24 -30.58
C LEU A 44 -11.10 7.45 -31.67
N HIS A 45 -10.76 8.12 -32.77
CA HIS A 45 -11.67 8.32 -33.91
C HIS A 45 -11.98 7.00 -34.65
N LYS A 46 -11.04 6.06 -34.74
CA LYS A 46 -11.29 4.72 -35.31
C LYS A 46 -12.23 3.89 -34.43
N ILE A 47 -12.16 4.04 -33.11
CA ILE A 47 -13.05 3.35 -32.16
C ILE A 47 -14.45 3.99 -32.15
N GLY A 48 -14.52 5.32 -32.21
CA GLY A 48 -15.80 6.07 -32.32
C GLY A 48 -16.53 5.86 -33.65
N GLY A 49 -15.82 5.43 -34.70
CA GLY A 49 -16.42 5.15 -36.01
C GLY A 49 -17.19 3.82 -36.12
N ALA A 50 -17.10 2.92 -35.13
CA ALA A 50 -17.62 1.56 -35.26
C ALA A 50 -18.87 1.22 -34.42
N ARG A 51 -19.41 2.14 -33.59
CA ARG A 51 -20.72 2.00 -32.94
C ARG A 51 -21.10 3.33 -32.29
N GLN A 52 -22.29 3.82 -32.62
CA GLN A 52 -22.96 4.87 -31.89
C GLN A 52 -23.26 4.35 -30.47
N ILE A 53 -22.39 4.66 -29.51
CA ILE A 53 -22.64 4.36 -28.10
C ILE A 53 -23.61 5.43 -27.59
N GLU A 54 -24.90 5.20 -27.82
CA GLU A 54 -25.95 5.80 -27.01
C GLU A 54 -25.90 5.17 -25.62
N SER A 55 -25.13 5.76 -24.72
CA SER A 55 -25.48 5.81 -23.31
C SER A 55 -24.60 6.82 -22.60
N LYS A 56 -25.16 7.43 -21.56
CA LYS A 56 -24.54 8.38 -20.63
C LYS A 56 -23.37 7.78 -19.81
N LEU A 57 -22.58 6.87 -20.37
CA LEU A 57 -21.24 6.55 -19.89
C LEU A 57 -20.33 7.67 -20.35
N SER A 58 -20.48 8.78 -19.61
CA SER A 58 -19.82 10.06 -19.75
C SER A 58 -18.38 9.92 -20.24
N LEU A 59 -17.96 10.79 -21.16
CA LEU A 59 -16.55 10.99 -21.53
C LEU A 59 -15.62 11.09 -20.30
N ARG A 60 -16.14 11.45 -19.13
CA ARG A 60 -15.44 11.38 -17.84
C ARG A 60 -15.03 9.96 -17.45
N SER A 61 -15.86 8.95 -17.67
CA SER A 61 -15.56 7.55 -17.35
C SER A 61 -14.49 6.97 -18.28
N LEU A 62 -14.50 7.37 -19.54
CA LEU A 62 -13.43 7.03 -20.50
C LEU A 62 -12.15 7.81 -20.21
N ALA A 63 -12.24 9.09 -19.84
CA ALA A 63 -11.11 9.89 -19.39
C ALA A 63 -10.51 9.34 -18.09
N LEU A 64 -11.34 8.89 -17.13
CA LEU A 64 -10.92 8.22 -15.90
C LEU A 64 -10.24 6.88 -16.21
N SER A 65 -10.79 6.07 -17.11
CA SER A 65 -10.19 4.79 -17.51
C SER A 65 -8.86 4.98 -18.24
N LEU A 66 -8.78 5.95 -19.17
CA LEU A 66 -7.56 6.31 -19.88
C LEU A 66 -6.53 6.96 -18.93
N HIS A 67 -6.97 7.76 -17.97
CA HIS A 67 -6.09 8.36 -16.96
C HIS A 67 -5.64 7.35 -15.91
N GLN A 68 -6.46 6.36 -15.54
CA GLN A 68 -6.10 5.33 -14.58
C GLN A 68 -5.17 4.30 -15.22
N THR A 69 -5.38 3.96 -16.49
CA THR A 69 -4.39 3.17 -17.26
C THR A 69 -3.13 3.97 -17.54
N TYR A 70 -3.22 5.28 -17.81
CA TYR A 70 -2.06 6.17 -17.96
C TYR A 70 -1.34 6.43 -16.64
N LEU A 71 -2.03 6.48 -15.49
CA LEU A 71 -1.46 6.54 -14.14
C LEU A 71 -0.80 5.22 -13.80
N ILE A 72 -1.42 4.08 -14.07
CA ILE A 72 -0.79 2.77 -13.88
C ILE A 72 0.46 2.66 -14.77
N LEU A 73 0.37 3.12 -16.02
CA LEU A 73 1.52 3.14 -16.94
C LEU A 73 2.56 4.20 -16.54
N MET A 74 2.18 5.37 -16.02
CA MET A 74 3.08 6.42 -15.49
C MET A 74 3.70 6.02 -14.16
N MET A 75 3.00 5.31 -13.28
CA MET A 75 3.52 4.75 -12.04
C MET A 75 4.54 3.65 -12.33
N VAL A 76 4.39 2.96 -13.47
CA VAL A 76 5.34 1.96 -13.98
C VAL A 76 6.49 2.60 -14.79
N THR A 77 6.37 3.86 -15.27
CA THR A 77 7.36 4.48 -16.19
C THR A 77 8.03 5.78 -15.71
N LEU A 78 7.43 6.56 -14.81
CA LEU A 78 8.16 7.54 -13.99
C LEU A 78 8.67 6.80 -12.76
N SER A 79 9.95 6.94 -12.44
CA SER A 79 10.42 6.52 -11.12
C SER A 79 9.59 7.28 -10.08
N LEU A 80 8.76 6.57 -9.30
CA LEU A 80 8.08 7.11 -8.11
C LEU A 80 9.07 7.87 -7.19
N TRP A 81 10.35 7.52 -7.33
CA TRP A 81 11.48 8.15 -6.70
C TRP A 81 11.84 9.53 -7.29
N GLN A 82 11.82 10.55 -6.43
CA GLN A 82 12.38 11.87 -6.71
C GLN A 82 13.76 12.01 -6.05
N GLU A 83 14.70 12.71 -6.69
CA GLU A 83 16.08 12.86 -6.17
C GLU A 83 16.11 13.55 -4.79
N GLU A 84 15.14 14.42 -4.50
CA GLU A 84 15.00 15.10 -3.21
C GLU A 84 14.70 14.14 -2.05
N TYR A 85 14.10 12.97 -2.33
CA TYR A 85 13.78 11.97 -1.31
C TYR A 85 15.02 11.29 -0.73
N TRP A 86 16.16 11.33 -1.43
CA TRP A 86 17.42 10.84 -0.88
C TRP A 86 17.84 11.57 0.38
N ILE A 87 17.54 12.87 0.50
CA ILE A 87 17.85 13.65 1.70
C ILE A 87 17.04 13.14 2.89
N LEU A 88 15.75 12.84 2.68
CA LEU A 88 14.86 12.31 3.72
C LEU A 88 15.27 10.89 4.12
N LEU A 89 15.62 10.06 3.14
CA LEU A 89 16.05 8.69 3.37
C LEU A 89 17.43 8.61 4.06
N MET A 90 18.36 9.51 3.69
CA MET A 90 19.65 9.67 4.37
C MET A 90 19.48 10.16 5.80
N GLN A 91 18.54 11.10 6.04
CA GLN A 91 18.19 11.51 7.39
C GLN A 91 17.68 10.33 8.23
N LEU A 92 16.82 9.47 7.64
CA LEU A 92 16.35 8.25 8.28
C LEU A 92 17.53 7.29 8.58
N TYR A 93 18.43 7.06 7.62
CA TYR A 93 19.60 6.20 7.78
C TYR A 93 20.52 6.68 8.92
N MET A 94 20.72 7.99 9.05
CA MET A 94 21.60 8.62 10.04
C MET A 94 20.99 8.73 11.45
N LYS A 95 19.68 8.55 11.60
CA LYS A 95 19.03 8.51 12.92
C LYS A 95 19.67 7.37 13.74
N LYS A 96 19.98 7.56 15.02
CA LYS A 96 20.59 6.48 15.82
C LYS A 96 19.60 5.32 16.03
N PRO A 97 20.04 4.04 16.02
CA PRO A 97 21.37 3.57 15.62
C PRO A 97 21.58 3.72 14.10
N VAL A 98 22.73 4.24 13.67
CA VAL A 98 23.01 4.53 12.26
C VAL A 98 22.96 3.24 11.44
N GLY A 99 22.24 3.27 10.31
CA GLY A 99 22.11 2.13 9.43
C GLY A 99 20.73 1.95 8.83
N VAL A 100 20.58 0.84 8.09
CA VAL A 100 19.29 0.39 7.57
C VAL A 100 18.36 0.09 8.75
N LYS A 101 17.18 0.71 8.71
CA LYS A 101 16.12 0.51 9.70
C LYS A 101 15.33 -0.74 9.39
N ALA A 102 14.76 -1.38 10.41
CA ALA A 102 13.84 -2.49 10.18
C ALA A 102 12.67 -2.05 9.28
N LEU A 103 12.18 -2.98 8.46
CA LEU A 103 11.18 -2.73 7.43
C LEU A 103 9.93 -2.00 7.97
N TYR A 104 9.40 -2.46 9.10
CA TYR A 104 8.25 -1.82 9.76
C TYR A 104 8.64 -0.99 10.98
N SER A 105 9.88 -0.53 11.08
CA SER A 105 10.23 0.41 12.15
C SER A 105 9.41 1.69 12.05
N LYS A 106 8.97 2.23 13.20
CA LYS A 106 8.14 3.45 13.23
C LYS A 106 8.70 4.60 12.38
N PRO A 107 10.00 4.95 12.43
CA PRO A 107 10.53 6.03 11.60
C PRO A 107 10.48 5.77 10.08
N LEU A 108 10.54 4.51 9.65
CA LEU A 108 10.41 4.14 8.24
C LEU A 108 8.95 4.22 7.80
N ILE A 109 8.03 3.72 8.62
CA ILE A 109 6.59 3.82 8.36
C ILE A 109 6.12 5.26 8.35
N ASP A 110 6.57 6.08 9.29
CA ASP A 110 6.24 7.51 9.30
C ASP A 110 6.70 8.19 7.99
N LEU A 111 7.90 7.86 7.48
CA LEU A 111 8.38 8.36 6.20
C LEU A 111 7.61 7.78 5.01
N SER A 112 7.19 6.52 5.08
CA SER A 112 6.39 5.84 4.07
C SER A 112 5.02 6.48 3.92
N LEU A 113 4.33 6.75 5.04
CA LEU A 113 3.09 7.50 5.10
C LEU A 113 3.29 8.94 4.64
N GLU A 114 4.42 9.56 5.01
CA GLU A 114 4.77 10.91 4.54
C GLU A 114 4.93 10.93 3.02
N LEU A 115 5.60 9.96 2.41
CA LEU A 115 5.88 9.98 0.98
C LEU A 115 4.78 9.34 0.12
N HIS A 116 3.79 8.69 0.74
CA HIS A 116 2.83 7.82 0.06
C HIS A 116 3.54 6.73 -0.77
N ILE A 117 4.63 6.18 -0.23
CA ILE A 117 5.46 5.13 -0.86
C ILE A 117 5.49 3.91 0.04
N GLU A 118 5.25 2.73 -0.52
CA GLU A 118 5.28 1.44 0.18
C GLU A 118 6.57 1.24 1.02
N PRO A 119 6.45 0.74 2.28
CA PRO A 119 7.60 0.54 3.17
C PRO A 119 8.70 -0.33 2.57
N VAL A 120 8.32 -1.40 1.84
CA VAL A 120 9.25 -2.33 1.19
C VAL A 120 10.16 -1.62 0.20
N TYR A 121 9.60 -0.68 -0.56
CA TYR A 121 10.37 0.08 -1.53
C TYR A 121 11.37 1.02 -0.86
N LEU A 122 10.94 1.78 0.16
CA LEU A 122 11.85 2.65 0.94
C LEU A 122 12.96 1.85 1.63
N TYR A 123 12.61 0.69 2.18
CA TYR A 123 13.57 -0.21 2.80
C TYR A 123 14.65 -0.68 1.81
N GLN A 124 14.27 -1.03 0.57
CA GLN A 124 15.22 -1.36 -0.48
C GLN A 124 16.15 -0.17 -0.82
N GLN A 125 15.61 1.05 -0.87
CA GLN A 125 16.43 2.23 -1.14
C GLN A 125 17.46 2.50 -0.03
N LEU A 126 17.19 2.14 1.23
CA LEU A 126 18.17 2.28 2.33
C LEU A 126 19.44 1.45 2.08
N PHE A 127 19.33 0.31 1.37
CA PHE A 127 20.51 -0.46 0.98
C PHE A 127 21.36 0.24 -0.06
N ARG A 128 20.77 1.05 -0.94
CA ARG A 128 21.52 1.85 -1.92
C ARG A 128 22.34 2.93 -1.24
N ILE A 129 21.76 3.61 -0.23
CA ILE A 129 22.49 4.53 0.64
C ILE A 129 23.68 3.81 1.28
N ARG A 130 23.47 2.60 1.83
CA ARG A 130 24.56 1.83 2.46
C ARG A 130 25.67 1.47 1.46
N ARG A 131 25.33 1.05 0.24
CA ARG A 131 26.27 0.55 -0.76
C ARG A 131 27.16 1.62 -1.37
N LYS A 132 26.70 2.88 -1.43
CA LYS A 132 27.43 4.00 -2.09
C LYS A 132 27.81 3.66 -3.54
N ASP A 133 26.96 2.90 -4.21
CA ASP A 133 27.24 2.25 -5.49
C ASP A 133 27.16 3.22 -6.68
N THR A 134 26.42 4.33 -6.56
CA THR A 134 26.35 5.36 -7.59
C THR A 134 27.13 6.62 -7.22
N PRO A 135 27.63 7.39 -8.22
CA PRO A 135 28.25 8.69 -7.97
C PRO A 135 27.33 9.67 -7.23
N SER A 136 26.01 9.61 -7.48
CA SER A 136 25.02 10.42 -6.74
C SER A 136 24.97 10.05 -5.25
N MET A 137 25.06 8.76 -4.92
CA MET A 137 25.12 8.33 -3.52
C MET A 137 26.44 8.73 -2.87
N GLN A 138 27.55 8.65 -3.58
CA GLN A 138 28.84 9.12 -3.07
C GLN A 138 28.80 10.62 -2.76
N LEU A 139 28.29 11.44 -3.68
CA LEU A 139 28.12 12.87 -3.45
C LEU A 139 27.20 13.18 -2.26
N LEU A 140 26.10 12.44 -2.11
CA LEU A 140 25.20 12.56 -0.95
C LEU A 140 25.94 12.27 0.36
N TRP A 141 26.77 11.23 0.39
CA TRP A 141 27.60 10.88 1.53
C TRP A 141 28.63 11.96 1.84
N ASP A 142 29.41 12.39 0.85
CA ASP A 142 30.44 13.43 1.02
C ASP A 142 29.83 14.75 1.51
N THR A 143 28.60 15.06 1.08
CA THR A 143 27.91 16.29 1.47
C THR A 143 27.40 16.25 2.91
N TYR A 144 26.86 15.11 3.37
CA TYR A 144 26.02 15.07 4.58
C TYR A 144 26.49 14.14 5.70
N ALA A 145 27.44 13.21 5.44
CA ALA A 145 27.88 12.22 6.42
C ALA A 145 28.30 12.84 7.76
N ASP A 146 29.15 13.87 7.71
CA ASP A 146 29.67 14.56 8.89
C ASP A 146 28.86 15.82 9.25
N HIS A 147 27.87 16.18 8.43
CA HIS A 147 27.12 17.43 8.52
C HIS A 147 25.64 17.19 8.87
N HIS A 148 25.36 16.52 10.00
CA HIS A 148 24.00 16.15 10.42
C HIS A 148 23.04 17.34 10.59
N SER A 149 23.54 18.49 11.04
CA SER A 149 22.74 19.72 11.18
C SER A 149 22.30 20.27 9.82
N ARG A 150 23.20 20.23 8.83
CA ARG A 150 22.92 20.59 7.44
C ARG A 150 21.91 19.64 6.83
N LEU A 151 22.11 18.33 6.98
CA LEU A 151 21.18 17.30 6.51
C LEU A 151 19.77 17.54 7.06
N SER A 152 19.67 17.82 8.36
CA SER A 152 18.38 18.09 9.01
C SER A 152 17.71 19.38 8.49
N ARG A 153 18.50 20.41 8.18
CA ARG A 153 17.98 21.67 7.61
C ARG A 153 17.45 21.46 6.19
N GLU A 154 18.18 20.75 5.34
CA GLU A 154 17.74 20.47 3.97
C GLU A 154 16.52 19.53 3.96
N ALA A 155 16.49 18.51 4.82
CA ALA A 155 15.31 17.67 4.99
C ALA A 155 14.08 18.50 5.39
N LYS A 156 14.22 19.46 6.32
CA LYS A 156 13.14 20.40 6.65
C LYS A 156 12.73 21.27 5.47
N ARG A 157 13.68 21.66 4.61
CA ARG A 157 13.38 22.42 3.38
C ARG A 157 12.53 21.58 2.42
N VAL A 158 12.91 20.34 2.14
CA VAL A 158 12.14 19.40 1.30
C VAL A 158 10.72 19.22 1.84
N ARG A 159 10.57 18.98 3.15
CA ARG A 159 9.24 18.87 3.78
C ARG A 159 8.37 20.12 3.65
N ARG A 160 8.97 21.32 3.64
CA ARG A 160 8.23 22.58 3.41
C ARG A 160 7.81 22.79 1.95
N MET A 161 8.48 22.14 1.01
CA MET A 161 8.10 22.19 -0.41
C MET A 161 6.96 21.21 -0.72
N LYS A 162 6.71 20.23 0.16
CA LYS A 162 5.56 19.33 0.08
C LYS A 162 4.25 20.12 0.24
N GLY A 163 3.34 19.98 -0.73
CA GLY A 163 2.09 20.76 -0.81
C GLY A 163 2.15 21.98 -1.75
N TYR A 164 3.30 22.27 -2.38
CA TYR A 164 3.35 23.16 -3.54
C TYR A 164 2.76 22.44 -4.75
N GLY A 165 1.58 22.89 -5.20
CA GLY A 165 0.73 22.18 -6.15
C GLY A 165 -0.35 21.43 -5.38
N ASN A 166 -1.59 21.92 -5.48
CA ASN A 166 -2.75 21.49 -4.70
C ASN A 166 -3.23 20.09 -5.12
N ALA A 167 -2.36 19.08 -5.01
CA ALA A 167 -2.65 17.70 -5.40
C ALA A 167 -3.79 17.13 -4.55
N ASP A 168 -3.79 17.40 -3.25
CA ASP A 168 -4.84 16.97 -2.33
C ASP A 168 -6.21 17.55 -2.72
N GLY A 169 -6.25 18.83 -3.11
CA GLY A 169 -7.47 19.46 -3.64
C GLY A 169 -7.84 19.01 -5.06
N PHE A 170 -6.89 18.49 -5.84
CA PHE A 170 -7.14 17.97 -7.18
C PHE A 170 -7.78 16.57 -7.17
N TYR A 171 -7.44 15.74 -6.17
CA TYR A 171 -7.96 14.38 -6.02
C TYR A 171 -9.08 14.27 -4.97
N GLU A 172 -9.61 15.39 -4.48
CA GLU A 172 -10.74 15.42 -3.56
C GLU A 172 -11.96 14.72 -4.18
N GLY A 173 -12.44 13.65 -3.54
CA GLY A 173 -13.57 12.85 -4.02
C GLY A 173 -13.22 11.72 -5.00
N VAL A 174 -11.93 11.47 -5.26
CA VAL A 174 -11.49 10.26 -5.97
C VAL A 174 -11.29 9.15 -4.94
N ASP A 175 -12.01 8.04 -5.09
CA ASP A 175 -11.88 6.87 -4.22
C ASP A 175 -10.53 6.18 -4.51
N ILE A 176 -9.55 6.41 -3.64
CA ILE A 176 -8.23 5.81 -3.74
C ILE A 176 -8.38 4.34 -3.28
N HIS A 177 -8.13 3.40 -4.19
CA HIS A 177 -8.09 1.96 -3.91
C HIS A 177 -7.25 1.64 -2.66
N GLU A 178 -7.50 0.49 -2.02
CA GLU A 178 -6.82 0.00 -0.81
C GLU A 178 -5.29 0.17 -0.85
N THR A 179 -4.81 1.27 -0.26
CA THR A 179 -3.39 1.53 -0.03
C THR A 179 -2.95 0.96 1.30
N PHE A 180 -1.66 0.62 1.43
CA PHE A 180 -1.05 0.19 2.70
C PHE A 180 -1.31 1.16 3.86
N GLU A 181 -1.51 2.46 3.57
CA GLU A 181 -1.75 3.48 4.58
C GLU A 181 -2.96 3.21 5.46
N LYS A 182 -4.00 2.57 4.89
CA LYS A 182 -5.21 2.21 5.64
C LYS A 182 -4.87 1.31 6.83
N ASP A 183 -3.86 0.45 6.69
CA ASP A 183 -3.46 -0.48 7.75
C ASP A 183 -2.85 0.22 8.97
N PHE A 184 -2.32 1.43 8.79
CA PHE A 184 -1.72 2.24 9.85
C PHE A 184 -2.65 3.33 10.38
N LYS A 185 -3.87 3.47 9.83
CA LYS A 185 -4.88 4.45 10.30
C LYS A 185 -5.80 3.81 11.36
N PRO A 186 -6.28 4.60 12.34
CA PRO A 186 -7.26 4.13 13.31
C PRO A 186 -8.54 3.61 12.67
N LEU A 187 -9.15 2.58 13.25
CA LEU A 187 -10.43 2.07 12.80
C LEU A 187 -11.56 3.09 13.08
N PRO A 188 -12.49 3.33 12.14
CA PRO A 188 -13.55 4.34 12.33
C PRO A 188 -14.45 4.12 13.55
N ARG A 189 -14.71 2.86 13.89
CA ARG A 189 -15.62 2.47 14.99
C ARG A 189 -14.90 2.13 16.29
N GLN A 190 -13.58 1.98 16.26
CA GLN A 190 -12.74 1.75 17.44
C GLN A 190 -11.35 2.37 17.24
N PRO A 191 -11.20 3.69 17.50
CA PRO A 191 -9.97 4.42 17.18
C PRO A 191 -8.73 3.99 17.97
N LEU A 192 -8.90 3.18 19.02
CA LEU A 192 -7.78 2.58 19.77
C LEU A 192 -7.07 1.47 18.99
N LEU A 193 -7.68 0.96 17.93
CA LEU A 193 -7.14 -0.12 17.10
C LEU A 193 -6.79 0.39 15.71
N THR A 194 -5.79 -0.23 15.11
CA THR A 194 -5.45 -0.12 13.69
C THR A 194 -5.46 -1.52 13.05
N PRO A 195 -5.62 -1.65 11.73
CA PRO A 195 -5.55 -2.96 11.09
C PRO A 195 -4.22 -3.69 11.35
N VAL A 196 -3.07 -3.01 11.44
CA VAL A 196 -1.80 -3.67 11.84
C VAL A 196 -1.83 -4.27 13.24
N MET A 197 -2.61 -3.71 14.18
CA MET A 197 -2.84 -4.34 15.49
C MET A 197 -3.69 -5.60 15.35
N LEU A 198 -4.71 -5.58 14.48
CA LEU A 198 -5.53 -6.76 14.21
C LEU A 198 -4.72 -7.90 13.58
N ILE A 199 -3.78 -7.59 12.67
CA ILE A 199 -2.85 -8.58 12.08
C ILE A 199 -2.02 -9.26 13.17
N ARG A 200 -1.47 -8.47 14.10
CA ARG A 200 -0.72 -8.96 15.25
C ARG A 200 -1.56 -9.86 16.17
N ILE A 201 -2.80 -9.43 16.46
CA ILE A 201 -3.72 -10.20 17.31
C ILE A 201 -4.16 -11.49 16.62
N LEU A 202 -4.35 -11.49 15.29
CA LEU A 202 -4.66 -12.70 14.53
C LEU A 202 -3.50 -13.72 14.55
N ASP A 203 -2.26 -13.26 14.44
CA ASP A 203 -1.07 -14.13 14.63
C ASP A 203 -1.07 -14.76 16.03
N LEU A 204 -1.40 -14.00 17.07
CA LEU A 204 -1.51 -14.53 18.43
C LEU A 204 -2.72 -15.48 18.59
N TYR A 205 -3.85 -15.18 17.94
CA TYR A 205 -5.04 -16.02 17.94
C TYR A 205 -4.72 -17.44 17.48
N PHE A 206 -3.95 -17.61 16.40
CA PHE A 206 -3.56 -18.93 15.90
C PHE A 206 -2.57 -19.69 16.79
N ARG A 207 -1.92 -19.01 17.74
CA ARG A 207 -0.97 -19.63 18.69
C ARG A 207 -1.63 -20.05 19.99
N LEU A 208 -2.81 -19.53 20.30
CA LEU A 208 -3.53 -19.78 21.54
C LEU A 208 -4.70 -20.75 21.30
N THR A 209 -5.08 -21.44 22.37
CA THR A 209 -6.34 -22.20 22.38
C THR A 209 -7.47 -21.33 22.93
N PRO A 210 -8.73 -21.49 22.49
CA PRO A 210 -9.83 -20.63 22.95
C PRO A 210 -10.00 -20.55 24.48
N LEU A 211 -9.71 -21.63 25.21
CA LEU A 211 -9.76 -21.64 26.68
C LEU A 211 -8.73 -20.71 27.33
N THR A 212 -7.61 -20.47 26.64
CA THR A 212 -6.51 -19.61 27.11
C THR A 212 -6.61 -18.16 26.61
N MET A 213 -7.62 -17.82 25.80
CA MET A 213 -7.84 -16.46 25.30
C MET A 213 -8.49 -15.55 26.36
N VAL A 214 -7.83 -15.40 27.51
CA VAL A 214 -8.30 -14.61 28.65
C VAL A 214 -7.29 -13.54 29.04
N ALA A 215 -7.75 -12.45 29.64
CA ALA A 215 -6.89 -11.30 29.92
C ALA A 215 -5.69 -11.65 30.83
N GLY A 216 -5.79 -12.69 31.67
CA GLY A 216 -4.71 -13.11 32.57
C GLY A 216 -3.54 -13.85 31.88
N THR A 217 -3.69 -14.29 30.64
CA THR A 217 -2.67 -15.07 29.92
C THR A 217 -1.44 -14.20 29.61
N SER A 218 -0.23 -14.73 29.84
CA SER A 218 1.04 -14.02 29.67
C SER A 218 1.20 -13.41 28.29
N GLU A 219 0.90 -14.18 27.25
CA GLU A 219 1.05 -13.81 25.86
C GLU A 219 0.10 -12.65 25.49
N ILE A 220 -1.11 -12.65 26.05
CA ILE A 220 -2.08 -11.55 25.89
C ILE A 220 -1.60 -10.29 26.62
N GLN A 221 -1.04 -10.45 27.82
CA GLN A 221 -0.48 -9.33 28.59
C GLN A 221 0.73 -8.70 27.88
N GLU A 222 1.61 -9.51 27.31
CA GLU A 222 2.75 -9.04 26.53
C GLU A 222 2.32 -8.31 25.26
N GLU A 223 1.36 -8.87 24.51
CA GLU A 223 0.84 -8.23 23.31
C GLU A 223 0.13 -6.90 23.64
N ALA A 224 -0.68 -6.87 24.69
CA ALA A 224 -1.35 -5.66 25.17
C ALA A 224 -0.35 -4.56 25.54
N ARG A 225 0.75 -4.91 26.24
CA ARG A 225 1.82 -3.96 26.58
C ARG A 225 2.56 -3.45 25.35
N LEU A 226 2.83 -4.32 24.38
CA LEU A 226 3.48 -3.95 23.11
C LEU A 226 2.60 -2.96 22.33
N LEU A 227 1.32 -3.31 22.14
CA LEU A 227 0.36 -2.50 21.38
C LEU A 227 -0.13 -1.26 22.15
N LYS A 228 0.15 -1.17 23.45
CA LYS A 228 -0.26 -0.10 24.37
C LYS A 228 -1.78 0.05 24.45
N ILE A 229 -2.48 -1.08 24.51
CA ILE A 229 -3.94 -1.17 24.67
C ILE A 229 -4.30 -2.09 25.84
N PRO A 230 -5.53 -2.02 26.39
CA PRO A 230 -5.94 -2.93 27.46
C PRO A 230 -5.96 -4.40 27.00
N ALA A 231 -5.52 -5.32 27.85
CA ALA A 231 -5.60 -6.77 27.58
C ALA A 231 -7.04 -7.24 27.31
N ALA A 232 -8.03 -6.63 27.97
CA ALA A 232 -9.45 -6.88 27.69
C ALA A 232 -9.84 -6.56 26.23
N LEU A 233 -9.21 -5.56 25.62
CA LEU A 233 -9.47 -5.22 24.22
C LEU A 233 -8.83 -6.24 23.27
N VAL A 234 -7.66 -6.79 23.60
CA VAL A 234 -7.05 -7.90 22.85
C VAL A 234 -7.95 -9.12 22.89
N VAL A 235 -8.47 -9.48 24.06
CA VAL A 235 -9.42 -10.60 24.23
C VAL A 235 -10.69 -10.37 23.41
N ASN A 236 -11.29 -9.18 23.47
CA ASN A 236 -12.47 -8.85 22.68
C ASN A 236 -12.21 -9.04 21.17
N VAL A 237 -11.05 -8.59 20.65
CA VAL A 237 -10.69 -8.83 19.25
C VAL A 237 -10.59 -10.33 18.94
N MET A 238 -10.01 -11.13 19.83
CA MET A 238 -9.94 -12.59 19.67
C MET A 238 -11.34 -13.23 19.68
N GLU A 239 -12.24 -12.78 20.54
CA GLU A 239 -13.65 -13.23 20.54
C GLU A 239 -14.32 -12.92 19.20
N VAL A 240 -14.06 -11.75 18.62
CA VAL A 240 -14.57 -11.38 17.29
C VAL A 240 -13.97 -12.26 16.20
N PHE A 241 -12.68 -12.60 16.25
CA PHE A 241 -12.05 -13.53 15.30
C PHE A 241 -12.65 -14.93 15.34
N GLN A 242 -13.16 -15.38 16.49
CA GLN A 242 -13.85 -16.67 16.58
C GLN A 242 -15.14 -16.73 15.75
N PHE A 243 -15.74 -15.60 15.39
CA PHE A 243 -16.86 -15.54 14.43
C PHE A 243 -16.40 -15.53 12.97
N CYS A 244 -15.14 -15.22 12.71
CA CYS A 244 -14.53 -15.34 11.38
C CYS A 244 -14.01 -16.77 11.11
N ASP A 245 -13.72 -17.51 12.18
CA ASP A 245 -13.13 -18.85 12.13
C ASP A 245 -14.17 -19.90 11.65
N PRO A 246 -13.99 -20.49 10.46
CA PRO A 246 -14.92 -21.48 9.92
C PRO A 246 -14.96 -22.79 10.72
N TYR A 247 -13.97 -23.04 11.59
CA TYR A 247 -13.93 -24.23 12.45
C TYR A 247 -14.74 -24.06 13.74
N LEU A 248 -15.13 -22.83 14.09
CA LEU A 248 -15.96 -22.54 15.24
C LEU A 248 -17.39 -22.27 14.77
N ASN A 249 -18.32 -23.16 15.10
CA ASN A 249 -19.76 -22.97 14.85
C ASN A 249 -20.35 -21.94 15.82
N ARG A 250 -19.94 -20.67 15.69
CA ARG A 250 -20.52 -19.55 16.43
C ARG A 250 -21.65 -18.97 15.59
N GLY A 251 -22.89 -19.07 16.08
CA GLY A 251 -24.07 -18.57 15.38
C GLY A 251 -24.04 -17.06 15.09
N ASP A 252 -25.01 -16.59 14.31
CA ASP A 252 -25.15 -15.20 13.88
C ASP A 252 -25.42 -14.25 15.07
N LEU A 253 -24.36 -13.77 15.72
CA LEU A 253 -24.38 -12.58 16.56
C LEU A 253 -23.50 -11.51 15.92
N ALA A 254 -23.85 -11.11 14.70
CA ALA A 254 -23.11 -10.12 13.93
C ALA A 254 -23.67 -8.70 14.13
N ALA A 255 -23.40 -8.11 15.29
CA ALA A 255 -23.54 -6.66 15.52
C ALA A 255 -22.27 -6.01 16.09
N ASP A 256 -21.18 -6.76 16.24
CA ASP A 256 -19.95 -6.19 16.80
C ASP A 256 -19.34 -5.15 15.84
N PRO A 257 -19.02 -3.93 16.31
CA PRO A 257 -18.44 -2.87 15.48
C PRO A 257 -17.09 -3.23 14.84
N LEU A 258 -16.35 -4.20 15.39
CA LEU A 258 -15.05 -4.67 14.90
C LEU A 258 -15.18 -5.75 13.83
N LEU A 259 -16.30 -6.45 13.76
CA LEU A 259 -16.49 -7.59 12.85
C LEU A 259 -16.13 -7.28 11.39
N PRO A 260 -16.50 -6.13 10.79
CA PRO A 260 -16.09 -5.82 9.41
C PRO A 260 -14.56 -5.75 9.24
N ALA A 261 -13.85 -5.14 10.19
CA ALA A 261 -12.40 -5.03 10.14
C ALA A 261 -11.71 -6.37 10.40
N CYS A 262 -12.21 -7.16 11.36
CA CYS A 262 -11.69 -8.50 11.62
C CYS A 262 -11.94 -9.44 10.43
N ARG A 263 -13.07 -9.32 9.72
CA ARG A 263 -13.35 -10.09 8.50
C ARG A 263 -12.40 -9.72 7.36
N ASP A 264 -12.10 -8.44 7.17
CA ASP A 264 -11.11 -7.99 6.18
C ASP A 264 -9.73 -8.62 6.44
N ILE A 265 -9.25 -8.53 7.69
CA ILE A 265 -7.98 -9.12 8.11
C ILE A 265 -7.99 -10.65 7.97
N TRP A 266 -9.09 -11.31 8.35
CA TRP A 266 -9.24 -12.75 8.17
C TRP A 266 -9.23 -13.14 6.69
N GLN A 267 -9.88 -12.37 5.81
CA GLN A 267 -9.88 -12.64 4.38
C GLN A 267 -8.47 -12.52 3.78
N ARG A 268 -7.67 -11.55 4.26
CA ARG A 268 -6.30 -11.34 3.78
C ARG A 268 -5.31 -12.38 4.30
N TYR A 269 -5.43 -12.82 5.56
CA TYR A 269 -4.38 -13.60 6.23
C TYR A 269 -4.86 -14.89 6.90
N GLY A 270 -6.15 -15.02 7.20
CA GLY A 270 -6.71 -16.14 7.97
C GLY A 270 -6.73 -17.47 7.20
N ASN A 271 -6.73 -17.43 5.87
CA ASN A 271 -6.71 -18.61 5.00
C ASN A 271 -5.36 -18.84 4.29
N ASP A 272 -4.36 -17.99 4.54
CA ASP A 272 -3.03 -18.10 3.94
C ASP A 272 -2.09 -18.96 4.80
N ASN A 273 -0.85 -19.18 4.35
CA ASN A 273 0.15 -19.91 5.12
C ASN A 273 0.41 -19.22 6.49
N PRO A 274 0.24 -19.91 7.63
CA PRO A 274 0.47 -19.31 8.95
C PRO A 274 1.89 -18.78 9.15
N GLU A 275 2.88 -19.31 8.42
CA GLU A 275 4.26 -18.80 8.46
C GLU A 275 4.40 -17.40 7.86
N THR A 276 3.61 -17.06 6.81
CA THR A 276 3.66 -15.73 6.19
C THR A 276 3.11 -14.67 7.14
N LEU A 277 1.99 -14.97 7.79
CA LEU A 277 1.41 -14.15 8.84
C LEU A 277 2.37 -14.01 10.03
N ALA A 278 2.95 -15.11 10.52
CA ALA A 278 3.90 -15.07 11.63
C ALA A 278 5.14 -14.23 11.31
N ALA A 279 5.68 -14.32 10.08
CA ALA A 279 6.81 -13.51 9.63
C ALA A 279 6.45 -12.03 9.56
N LEU A 280 5.30 -11.67 8.96
CA LEU A 280 4.81 -10.29 8.91
C LEU A 280 4.60 -9.73 10.33
N ALA A 281 3.94 -10.50 11.17
CA ALA A 281 3.63 -10.11 12.54
C ALA A 281 4.92 -9.94 13.37
N ALA A 282 5.96 -10.74 13.14
CA ALA A 282 7.26 -10.57 13.77
C ALA A 282 7.95 -9.26 13.33
N GLN A 283 7.87 -8.91 12.04
CA GLN A 283 8.44 -7.65 11.54
C GLN A 283 7.66 -6.42 12.05
N LEU A 284 6.32 -6.50 12.13
CA LEU A 284 5.46 -5.42 12.65
C LEU A 284 5.74 -5.10 14.12
N LYS A 285 6.36 -6.00 14.89
CA LYS A 285 6.79 -5.72 16.27
C LYS A 285 7.67 -4.47 16.37
N ASP A 286 8.52 -4.21 15.37
CA ASP A 286 9.40 -3.04 15.35
C ASP A 286 8.66 -1.71 15.16
N TYR A 287 7.40 -1.73 14.74
CA TYR A 287 6.55 -0.54 14.69
C TYR A 287 6.14 -0.05 16.07
N PHE A 288 5.96 -0.98 17.02
CA PHE A 288 5.41 -0.71 18.34
C PHE A 288 6.45 -0.53 19.45
N LYS A 289 7.72 -0.90 19.17
CA LYS A 289 8.88 -0.61 20.03
C LYS A 289 9.16 0.89 20.08
#